data_AF-A0A433PWG0-F1
#
_entry.id   AF-A0A433PWG0-F1
#
_cell.length_a   1.000
_cell.length_b   1.000
_cell.length_c   1.000
_cell.angle_alpha   90.00
_cell.angle_beta   90.00
_cell.angle_gamma   90.00
#
_symmetry.space_group_name_H-M   'P 1'
#
loop_
_entity.id
_entity.type
_entity.pdbx_description
1 polymer ?
#
loop_
_entity_poly.entity_id
_entity_poly.type
_entity_poly.pdbx_seq_one_letter_code
_entity_poly.pdbx_strand_id
1 'polypeptide(L)'
;MSLPPTCCSVPSVESDYASIGVTERVEDIDLYTVGPKDAKRAVVLIYDVFGPHPNTKQFADILAKTHGFYVVIPDFFRGDAWNAEKMANDPTWVKIKEWIATAGHWEKISVDLGKVKTHLTASGVKSVGLVGFCWGAKIAVTATGADSWYAGAALIHPSQITTSDAEKANAPILLLPSKDEGDLTEFFEVVKSKPFGAQSYYQRFDDMHHGWCGARGDYTDPLNKQRATEALQITADFFAQVIQG
;
A
#
# COMPACT_ATOMS: atom_id res chain seq x y z
N MET A 1 -9.33 -4.31 -17.45
CA MET A 1 -8.69 -2.98 -17.49
C MET A 1 -7.20 -3.16 -17.75
N SER A 2 -6.65 -2.51 -18.78
CA SER A 2 -5.21 -2.41 -19.00
C SER A 2 -4.62 -1.37 -18.05
N LEU A 3 -3.38 -1.58 -17.62
CA LEU A 3 -2.72 -0.72 -16.64
C LEU A 3 -2.29 0.63 -17.21
N PRO A 4 -2.07 1.63 -16.35
CA PRO A 4 -1.55 2.91 -16.78
C PRO A 4 -0.19 2.76 -17.47
N PRO A 5 0.04 3.41 -18.63
CA PRO A 5 1.33 3.37 -19.34
C PRO A 5 2.52 3.79 -18.46
N THR A 6 2.28 4.70 -17.51
CA THR A 6 3.28 5.28 -16.60
C THR A 6 3.83 4.29 -15.58
N CYS A 7 3.13 3.18 -15.32
CA CYS A 7 3.64 2.14 -14.42
C CYS A 7 4.91 1.46 -14.94
N CYS A 8 5.18 1.55 -16.25
CA CYS A 8 6.17 0.69 -16.93
C CYS A 8 7.37 1.47 -17.47
N SER A 9 7.27 2.80 -17.56
CA SER A 9 8.22 3.63 -18.32
C SER A 9 9.07 4.55 -17.45
N VAL A 10 8.77 4.70 -16.16
CA VAL A 10 9.41 5.68 -15.29
C VAL A 10 10.16 4.98 -14.14
N PRO A 11 11.46 5.19 -13.89
CA PRO A 11 12.13 4.75 -12.67
C PRO A 11 11.51 5.30 -11.39
N SER A 12 11.80 4.67 -10.24
CA SER A 12 11.63 5.33 -8.96
C SER A 12 12.49 6.59 -8.91
N VAL A 13 12.07 7.61 -8.18
CA VAL A 13 12.88 8.82 -7.99
C VAL A 13 14.01 8.55 -7.00
N GLU A 14 15.11 9.26 -7.12
CA GLU A 14 16.07 9.32 -6.01
C GLU A 14 15.45 10.12 -4.85
N SER A 15 15.69 9.65 -3.63
CA SER A 15 15.17 10.27 -2.42
C SER A 15 16.24 10.24 -1.35
N ASP A 16 16.52 11.39 -0.74
CA ASP A 16 17.47 11.58 0.35
C ASP A 16 16.84 11.42 1.73
N TYR A 17 15.58 10.98 1.78
CA TYR A 17 14.84 10.84 3.04
C TYR A 17 15.50 9.83 3.98
N ALA A 18 15.93 10.32 5.14
CA ALA A 18 16.43 9.49 6.23
C ALA A 18 15.26 8.97 7.09
N SER A 19 14.92 7.71 6.88
CA SER A 19 13.86 7.01 7.62
C SER A 19 14.18 6.88 9.12
N ILE A 20 13.19 7.05 10.00
CA ILE A 20 13.37 7.09 11.46
C ILE A 20 13.03 5.78 12.19
N GLY A 21 12.40 4.85 11.49
CA GLY A 21 12.04 3.53 11.99
C GLY A 21 13.25 2.59 12.07
N VAL A 22 12.97 1.37 12.53
CA VAL A 22 13.97 0.31 12.71
C VAL A 22 13.57 -0.93 11.92
N THR A 23 14.55 -1.56 11.30
CA THR A 23 14.35 -2.86 10.64
C THR A 23 14.63 -3.99 11.64
N GLU A 24 13.64 -4.84 11.84
CA GLU A 24 13.78 -6.10 12.57
C GLU A 24 13.55 -7.29 11.61
N ARG A 25 13.94 -8.49 12.02
CA ARG A 25 13.76 -9.71 11.23
C ARG A 25 12.61 -10.53 11.83
N VAL A 26 11.60 -10.83 11.03
CA VAL A 26 10.51 -11.77 11.36
C VAL A 26 10.67 -12.98 10.46
N GLU A 27 11.19 -14.06 11.03
CA GLU A 27 11.60 -15.26 10.28
C GLU A 27 12.57 -14.92 9.14
N ASP A 28 12.17 -15.09 7.89
CA ASP A 28 12.94 -14.76 6.69
C ASP A 28 12.66 -13.35 6.14
N ILE A 29 11.71 -12.60 6.73
CA ILE A 29 11.24 -11.30 6.22
C ILE A 29 11.86 -10.17 7.04
N ASP A 30 12.52 -9.23 6.36
CA ASP A 30 12.86 -7.94 6.97
C ASP A 30 11.60 -7.10 7.14
N LEU A 31 11.39 -6.58 8.34
CA LEU A 31 10.24 -5.77 8.69
C LEU A 31 10.74 -4.41 9.14
N TYR A 32 10.53 -3.38 8.32
CA TYR A 32 10.73 -2.00 8.75
C TYR A 32 9.56 -1.61 9.65
N THR A 33 9.85 -1.01 10.81
CA THR A 33 8.86 -0.72 11.84
C THR A 33 9.04 0.68 12.41
N VAL A 34 7.92 1.36 12.70
CA VAL A 34 7.93 2.71 13.26
C VAL A 34 6.66 2.94 14.10
N GLY A 35 6.79 3.73 15.17
CA GLY A 35 5.71 4.01 16.12
C GLY A 35 5.85 3.25 17.45
N PRO A 36 4.86 3.36 18.36
CA PRO A 36 4.92 2.74 19.69
C PRO A 36 4.80 1.22 19.60
N LYS A 37 5.76 0.49 20.18
CA LYS A 37 5.79 -0.99 20.13
C LYS A 37 4.66 -1.68 20.90
N ASP A 38 4.05 -0.99 21.85
CA ASP A 38 2.95 -1.46 22.68
C ASP A 38 1.56 -1.08 22.11
N ALA A 39 1.53 -0.40 20.95
CA ALA A 39 0.30 0.03 20.30
C ALA A 39 -0.64 -1.15 20.02
N LYS A 40 -1.93 -0.92 20.25
CA LYS A 40 -3.00 -1.89 19.95
C LYS A 40 -3.50 -1.82 18.51
N ARG A 41 -3.09 -0.78 17.80
CA ARG A 41 -3.51 -0.48 16.43
C ARG A 41 -2.29 -0.45 15.54
N ALA A 42 -2.32 -1.23 14.46
CA ALA A 42 -1.22 -1.27 13.52
C ALA A 42 -1.68 -1.01 12.09
N VAL A 43 -0.72 -0.64 11.24
CA VAL A 43 -0.92 -0.55 9.79
C VAL A 43 0.19 -1.35 9.12
N VAL A 44 -0.17 -2.28 8.23
CA VAL A 44 0.79 -2.92 7.33
C VAL A 44 0.78 -2.14 6.02
N LEU A 45 1.90 -1.53 5.68
CA LEU A 45 2.06 -0.79 4.43
C LEU A 45 2.76 -1.70 3.41
N ILE A 46 2.04 -2.01 2.34
CA ILE A 46 2.46 -2.81 1.20
C ILE A 46 2.86 -1.86 0.08
N TYR A 47 4.16 -1.82 -0.19
CA TYR A 47 4.77 -0.92 -1.17
C TYR A 47 4.39 -1.27 -2.62
N ASP A 48 4.87 -0.46 -3.55
CA ASP A 48 4.85 -0.76 -4.99
C ASP A 48 5.98 -1.74 -5.39
N VAL A 49 6.10 -2.04 -6.70
CA VAL A 49 7.06 -3.03 -7.20
C VAL A 49 8.53 -2.68 -6.89
N PHE A 50 8.84 -1.46 -6.48
CA PHE A 50 10.19 -0.99 -6.14
C PHE A 50 10.62 -1.32 -4.70
N GLY A 51 9.75 -1.97 -3.91
CA GLY A 51 10.09 -2.40 -2.56
C GLY A 51 10.01 -1.27 -1.53
N PRO A 52 10.66 -1.42 -0.36
CA PRO A 52 10.57 -0.45 0.74
C PRO A 52 11.41 0.82 0.49
N HIS A 53 11.04 1.57 -0.56
CA HIS A 53 11.68 2.81 -1.00
C HIS A 53 11.67 3.89 0.10
N PRO A 54 12.64 4.83 0.14
CA PRO A 54 12.64 5.92 1.13
C PRO A 54 11.34 6.72 1.22
N ASN A 55 10.68 7.04 0.09
CA ASN A 55 9.36 7.70 0.11
C ASN A 55 8.27 6.84 0.77
N THR A 56 8.29 5.52 0.55
CA THR A 56 7.38 4.58 1.21
C THR A 56 7.62 4.59 2.73
N LYS A 57 8.88 4.60 3.17
CA LYS A 57 9.24 4.73 4.59
C LYS A 57 8.83 6.08 5.15
N GLN A 58 8.97 7.17 4.40
CA GLN A 58 8.49 8.49 4.78
C GLN A 58 6.98 8.50 5.04
N PHE A 59 6.20 7.87 4.17
CA PHE A 59 4.76 7.72 4.37
C PHE A 59 4.46 6.97 5.67
N ALA A 60 5.14 5.85 5.93
CA ALA A 60 4.99 5.10 7.19
C ALA A 60 5.38 5.93 8.42
N ASP A 61 6.49 6.67 8.35
CA ASP A 61 7.01 7.47 9.45
C ASP A 61 6.09 8.62 9.83
N ILE A 62 5.49 9.28 8.84
CA ILE A 62 4.49 10.32 9.08
C ILE A 62 3.19 9.69 9.58
N LEU A 63 2.73 8.59 8.97
CA LEU A 63 1.50 7.91 9.38
C LEU A 63 1.59 7.40 10.83
N ALA A 64 2.72 6.87 11.27
CA ALA A 64 2.92 6.39 12.64
C ALA A 64 2.85 7.50 13.69
N LYS A 65 3.22 8.73 13.32
CA LYS A 65 3.05 9.91 14.20
C LYS A 65 1.59 10.31 14.33
N THR A 66 0.75 9.93 13.37
CA THR A 66 -0.67 10.27 13.34
C THR A 66 -1.47 9.19 14.06
N HIS A 67 -2.25 9.57 15.08
CA HIS A 67 -3.12 8.68 15.87
C HIS A 67 -2.45 7.47 16.56
N GLY A 68 -1.12 7.45 16.71
CA GLY A 68 -0.44 6.43 17.52
C GLY A 68 -0.50 5.01 16.94
N PHE A 69 -0.45 4.89 15.61
CA PHE A 69 -0.34 3.61 14.94
C PHE A 69 1.07 3.04 15.04
N TYR A 70 1.17 1.72 15.17
CA TYR A 70 2.40 0.99 14.84
C TYR A 70 2.38 0.64 13.35
N VAL A 71 3.30 1.21 12.56
CA VAL A 71 3.33 0.99 11.12
C VAL A 71 4.48 0.05 10.79
N VAL A 72 4.19 -0.97 9.97
CA VAL A 72 5.18 -1.93 9.52
C VAL A 72 5.19 -2.06 8.00
N ILE A 73 6.38 -2.20 7.42
CA ILE A 73 6.60 -2.45 5.98
C ILE A 73 7.37 -3.77 5.86
N PRO A 74 6.69 -4.89 5.55
CA PRO A 74 7.35 -6.17 5.31
C PRO A 74 8.04 -6.15 3.94
N ASP A 75 9.30 -6.57 3.89
CA ASP A 75 10.02 -6.80 2.64
C ASP A 75 9.61 -8.14 2.01
N PHE A 76 8.42 -8.15 1.42
CA PHE A 76 7.87 -9.23 0.63
C PHE A 76 8.80 -9.70 -0.51
N PHE A 77 9.74 -8.87 -0.97
CA PHE A 77 10.64 -9.23 -2.07
C PHE A 77 12.03 -9.66 -1.58
N ARG A 78 12.32 -9.61 -0.28
CA ARG A 78 13.62 -9.93 0.32
C ARG A 78 14.79 -9.24 -0.40
N GLY A 79 14.66 -7.94 -0.63
CA GLY A 79 15.64 -7.12 -1.34
C GLY A 79 15.64 -7.28 -2.86
N ASP A 80 14.88 -8.24 -3.42
CA ASP A 80 14.84 -8.52 -4.85
C ASP A 80 13.70 -7.77 -5.57
N ALA A 81 13.43 -6.53 -5.18
CA ALA A 81 12.42 -5.68 -5.80
C ALA A 81 12.71 -5.41 -7.30
N TRP A 82 11.73 -4.86 -8.01
CA TRP A 82 11.86 -4.45 -9.41
C TRP A 82 12.64 -3.14 -9.54
N ASN A 83 13.92 -3.15 -9.18
CA ASN A 83 14.77 -1.96 -9.06
C ASN A 83 15.08 -1.27 -10.42
N ALA A 84 15.78 -0.13 -10.36
CA ALA A 84 16.16 0.65 -11.53
C ALA A 84 16.99 -0.14 -12.56
N GLU A 85 17.85 -1.05 -12.09
CA GLU A 85 18.64 -1.93 -12.96
C GLU A 85 17.75 -2.90 -13.75
N LYS A 86 16.82 -3.58 -13.08
CA LYS A 86 15.83 -4.47 -13.74
C LYS A 86 14.97 -3.70 -14.74
N MET A 87 14.55 -2.47 -14.42
CA MET A 87 13.82 -1.65 -15.39
C MET A 87 14.66 -1.18 -16.56
N ALA A 88 15.93 -0.84 -16.35
CA ALA A 88 16.83 -0.45 -17.44
C ALA A 88 17.07 -1.62 -18.40
N ASN A 89 17.22 -2.83 -17.86
CA ASN A 89 17.43 -4.05 -18.65
C ASN A 89 16.14 -4.55 -19.32
N ASP A 90 15.01 -4.47 -18.60
CA ASP A 90 13.72 -5.02 -19.01
C ASP A 90 12.59 -3.98 -18.82
N PRO A 91 12.53 -2.92 -19.65
CA PRO A 91 11.59 -1.81 -19.48
C PRO A 91 10.14 -2.16 -19.87
N THR A 92 9.88 -3.42 -20.25
CA THR A 92 8.57 -3.80 -20.76
C THR A 92 7.65 -4.27 -19.64
N TRP A 93 6.40 -3.84 -19.72
CA TRP A 93 5.36 -4.27 -18.79
C TRP A 93 5.17 -5.80 -18.72
N VAL A 94 5.47 -6.51 -19.82
CA VAL A 94 5.40 -7.97 -19.87
C VAL A 94 6.34 -8.59 -18.84
N LYS A 95 7.57 -8.07 -18.74
CA LYS A 95 8.58 -8.55 -17.78
C LYS A 95 8.21 -8.23 -16.34
N ILE A 96 7.69 -7.03 -16.09
CA ILE A 96 7.17 -6.68 -14.76
C ILE A 96 6.03 -7.63 -14.36
N LYS A 97 5.11 -7.95 -15.27
CA LYS A 97 4.04 -8.93 -15.02
C LYS A 97 4.54 -10.33 -14.75
N GLU A 98 5.49 -10.84 -15.55
CA GLU A 98 6.11 -12.16 -15.33
C GLU A 98 6.78 -12.24 -13.96
N TRP A 99 7.46 -11.16 -13.56
CA TRP A 99 8.07 -11.08 -12.24
C TRP A 99 7.02 -10.95 -11.13
N ILE A 100 5.98 -10.12 -11.27
CA ILE A 100 4.87 -10.05 -10.29
C ILE A 100 4.19 -11.41 -10.15
N ALA A 101 3.99 -12.15 -11.25
CA ALA A 101 3.36 -13.46 -11.24
C ALA A 101 4.17 -14.52 -10.46
N THR A 102 5.42 -14.24 -10.12
CA THR A 102 6.28 -15.12 -9.31
C THR A 102 6.59 -14.51 -7.95
N ALA A 103 7.22 -13.33 -7.93
CA ALA A 103 7.67 -12.66 -6.71
C ALA A 103 6.54 -11.99 -5.93
N GLY A 104 5.53 -11.47 -6.63
CA GLY A 104 4.41 -10.72 -6.06
C GLY A 104 3.05 -11.43 -6.12
N HIS A 105 3.04 -12.75 -6.34
CA HIS A 105 1.79 -13.51 -6.45
C HIS A 105 1.11 -13.68 -5.10
N TRP A 106 -0.22 -13.61 -5.06
CA TRP A 106 -1.02 -13.68 -3.84
C TRP A 106 -0.70 -14.90 -2.96
N GLU A 107 -0.50 -16.08 -3.56
CA GLU A 107 -0.18 -17.31 -2.80
C GLU A 107 1.12 -17.19 -2.00
N LYS A 108 2.11 -16.47 -2.52
CA LYS A 108 3.35 -16.19 -1.81
C LYS A 108 3.15 -15.12 -0.74
N ILE A 109 2.53 -14.01 -1.13
CA ILE A 109 2.35 -12.86 -0.23
C ILE A 109 1.42 -13.15 0.93
N SER A 110 0.39 -13.98 0.74
CA SER A 110 -0.54 -14.37 1.80
C SER A 110 0.14 -15.17 2.92
N VAL A 111 1.15 -15.99 2.60
CA VAL A 111 1.97 -16.69 3.61
C VAL A 111 2.77 -15.68 4.44
N ASP A 112 3.37 -14.68 3.79
CA ASP A 112 4.15 -13.64 4.45
C ASP A 112 3.27 -12.73 5.31
N LEU A 113 2.09 -12.36 4.81
CA LEU A 113 1.07 -11.67 5.60
C LEU A 113 0.65 -12.48 6.83
N GLY A 114 0.59 -13.81 6.73
CA GLY A 114 0.36 -14.70 7.87
C GLY A 114 1.45 -14.63 8.94
N LYS A 115 2.72 -14.55 8.54
CA LYS A 115 3.86 -14.36 9.46
C LYS A 115 3.78 -13.00 10.15
N VAL A 116 3.52 -11.93 9.38
CA VAL A 116 3.34 -10.57 9.90
C VAL A 116 2.16 -10.51 10.88
N LYS A 117 1.03 -11.13 10.54
CA LYS A 117 -0.14 -11.23 11.42
C LYS A 117 0.18 -11.93 12.74
N THR A 118 0.90 -13.05 12.69
CA THR A 118 1.35 -13.78 13.88
C THR A 118 2.22 -12.90 14.77
N HIS A 119 3.22 -12.21 14.20
CA HIS A 119 4.11 -11.30 14.92
C HIS A 119 3.37 -10.13 15.58
N LEU A 120 2.49 -9.46 14.83
CA LEU A 120 1.70 -8.33 15.34
C LEU A 120 0.73 -8.78 16.44
N THR A 121 0.08 -9.93 16.27
CA THR A 121 -0.84 -10.49 17.28
C THR A 121 -0.10 -10.85 18.56
N ALA A 122 1.08 -11.47 18.46
CA ALA A 122 1.94 -11.80 19.61
C ALA A 122 2.43 -10.54 20.35
N SER A 123 2.64 -9.44 19.63
CA SER A 123 2.98 -8.12 20.18
C SER A 123 1.78 -7.40 20.81
N GLY A 124 0.60 -8.00 20.77
CA GLY A 124 -0.61 -7.49 21.44
C GLY A 124 -1.44 -6.52 20.60
N VAL A 125 -1.17 -6.41 19.29
CA VAL A 125 -2.01 -5.66 18.33
C VAL A 125 -3.40 -6.31 18.24
N LYS A 126 -4.43 -5.48 18.14
CA LYS A 126 -5.85 -5.87 18.16
C LYS A 126 -6.59 -5.53 16.88
N SER A 127 -6.20 -4.46 16.19
CA SER A 127 -6.82 -4.04 14.94
C SER A 127 -5.76 -3.57 13.96
N VAL A 128 -5.89 -3.97 12.70
CA VAL A 128 -4.88 -3.74 11.67
C VAL A 128 -5.51 -3.22 10.38
N GLY A 129 -5.00 -2.10 9.89
CA GLY A 129 -5.30 -1.60 8.55
C GLY A 129 -4.20 -1.95 7.54
N LEU A 130 -4.54 -1.85 6.26
CA LEU A 130 -3.62 -2.09 5.15
C LEU A 130 -3.46 -0.84 4.30
N VAL A 131 -2.25 -0.38 4.05
CA VAL A 131 -1.98 0.57 2.95
C VAL A 131 -1.39 -0.21 1.80
N GLY A 132 -1.87 0.05 0.58
CA GLY A 132 -1.35 -0.58 -0.62
C GLY A 132 -1.05 0.45 -1.70
N PHE A 133 0.18 0.42 -2.20
CA PHE A 133 0.66 1.27 -3.30
C PHE A 133 0.78 0.45 -4.60
N CYS A 134 0.18 0.90 -5.70
CA CYS A 134 0.28 0.19 -6.99
C CYS A 134 -0.16 -1.29 -6.86
N TRP A 135 0.75 -2.23 -7.07
CA TRP A 135 0.58 -3.67 -6.86
C TRP A 135 0.18 -3.99 -5.41
N GLY A 136 0.72 -3.26 -4.43
CA GLY A 136 0.36 -3.40 -3.04
C GLY A 136 -1.12 -3.12 -2.78
N ALA A 137 -1.79 -2.28 -3.60
CA ALA A 137 -3.23 -2.06 -3.51
C ALA A 137 -4.03 -3.32 -3.87
N LYS A 138 -3.60 -4.05 -4.92
CA LYS A 138 -4.19 -5.34 -5.29
C LYS A 138 -4.06 -6.35 -4.15
N ILE A 139 -2.89 -6.43 -3.53
CA ILE A 139 -2.66 -7.31 -2.38
C ILE A 139 -3.54 -6.89 -1.20
N ALA A 140 -3.61 -5.58 -0.89
CA ALA A 140 -4.38 -5.06 0.24
C ALA A 140 -5.87 -5.39 0.11
N VAL A 141 -6.51 -5.11 -1.03
CA VAL A 141 -7.93 -5.44 -1.24
C VAL A 141 -8.19 -6.95 -1.26
N THR A 142 -7.25 -7.74 -1.79
CA THR A 142 -7.38 -9.20 -1.77
C THR A 142 -7.31 -9.73 -0.34
N ALA A 143 -6.42 -9.16 0.49
CA ALA A 143 -6.27 -9.54 1.89
C ALA A 143 -7.50 -9.23 2.74
N THR A 144 -8.17 -8.10 2.52
CA THR A 144 -9.43 -7.82 3.24
C THR A 144 -10.53 -8.82 2.91
N GLY A 145 -10.57 -9.37 1.70
CA GLY A 145 -11.51 -10.43 1.34
C GLY A 145 -11.14 -11.82 1.86
N ALA A 146 -9.85 -12.07 2.08
CA ALA A 146 -9.35 -13.37 2.53
C ALA A 146 -9.35 -13.54 4.05
N ASP A 147 -9.22 -12.45 4.81
CA ASP A 147 -9.04 -12.48 6.26
C ASP A 147 -9.72 -11.29 6.94
N SER A 148 -10.71 -11.56 7.79
CA SER A 148 -11.46 -10.53 8.53
C SER A 148 -10.66 -9.86 9.64
N TRP A 149 -9.41 -10.27 9.86
CA TRP A 149 -8.49 -9.59 10.79
C TRP A 149 -8.10 -8.19 10.33
N TYR A 150 -8.18 -7.91 9.02
CA TYR A 150 -7.92 -6.59 8.47
C TYR A 150 -9.16 -5.70 8.57
N ALA A 151 -9.04 -4.61 9.32
CA ALA A 151 -10.13 -3.69 9.62
C ALA A 151 -10.45 -2.69 8.50
N GLY A 152 -9.57 -2.56 7.50
CA GLY A 152 -9.78 -1.71 6.32
C GLY A 152 -8.52 -1.59 5.47
N ALA A 153 -8.68 -1.10 4.23
CA ALA A 153 -7.56 -0.92 3.31
C ALA A 153 -7.61 0.43 2.58
N ALA A 154 -6.46 1.10 2.52
CA ALA A 154 -6.21 2.27 1.67
C ALA A 154 -5.47 1.85 0.40
N LEU A 155 -6.10 2.09 -0.75
CA LEU A 155 -5.65 1.71 -2.08
C LEU A 155 -5.22 2.98 -2.81
N ILE A 156 -3.92 3.21 -2.91
CA ILE A 156 -3.35 4.46 -3.45
C ILE A 156 -2.64 4.16 -4.78
N HIS A 157 -2.96 4.93 -5.82
CA HIS A 157 -2.61 4.67 -7.23
C HIS A 157 -2.72 3.17 -7.59
N PRO A 158 -3.90 2.55 -7.43
CA PRO A 158 -4.02 1.10 -7.50
C PRO A 158 -3.71 0.53 -8.88
N SER A 159 -3.17 -0.69 -8.90
CA SER A 159 -2.84 -1.44 -10.11
C SER A 159 -3.54 -2.80 -10.09
N GLN A 160 -4.16 -3.19 -11.20
CA GLN A 160 -4.79 -4.52 -11.41
C GLN A 160 -5.94 -4.87 -10.46
N ILE A 161 -6.57 -3.87 -9.85
CA ILE A 161 -7.84 -4.09 -9.15
C ILE A 161 -8.99 -4.23 -10.14
N THR A 162 -9.98 -5.01 -9.76
CA THR A 162 -11.17 -5.35 -10.57
C THR A 162 -12.41 -5.29 -9.70
N THR A 163 -13.59 -5.17 -10.31
CA THR A 163 -14.87 -5.23 -9.58
C THR A 163 -15.03 -6.52 -8.77
N SER A 164 -14.47 -7.64 -9.24
CA SER A 164 -14.43 -8.90 -8.46
C SER A 164 -13.67 -8.77 -7.15
N ASP A 165 -12.65 -7.90 -7.09
CA ASP A 165 -11.94 -7.62 -5.82
C ASP A 165 -12.85 -6.84 -4.86
N ALA A 166 -13.60 -5.85 -5.36
CA ALA A 166 -14.60 -5.12 -4.56
C ALA A 166 -15.73 -6.03 -4.07
N GLU A 167 -16.18 -6.97 -4.91
CA GLU A 167 -17.18 -7.98 -4.55
C GLU A 167 -16.71 -8.88 -3.40
N LYS A 168 -15.41 -9.20 -3.36
CA LYS A 168 -14.80 -10.07 -2.34
C LYS A 168 -14.35 -9.31 -1.10
N ALA A 169 -14.10 -8.00 -1.21
CA ALA A 169 -13.66 -7.17 -0.10
C ALA A 169 -14.62 -7.30 1.10
N ASN A 170 -14.06 -7.52 2.29
CA ASN A 170 -14.82 -7.71 3.53
C ASN A 170 -14.50 -6.66 4.60
N ALA A 171 -13.92 -5.52 4.21
CA ALA A 171 -13.60 -4.41 5.09
C ALA A 171 -13.71 -3.06 4.34
N PRO A 172 -13.90 -1.93 5.05
CA PRO A 172 -13.87 -0.58 4.47
C PRO A 172 -12.69 -0.35 3.53
N ILE A 173 -12.95 0.34 2.41
CA ILE A 173 -11.94 0.68 1.41
C ILE A 173 -11.84 2.20 1.24
N LEU A 174 -10.62 2.72 1.38
CA LEU A 174 -10.24 4.05 0.91
C LEU A 174 -9.61 3.91 -0.48
N LEU A 175 -10.17 4.54 -1.49
CA LEU A 175 -9.71 4.46 -2.88
C LEU A 175 -9.19 5.81 -3.35
N LEU A 176 -7.90 5.88 -3.68
CA LEU A 176 -7.22 7.09 -4.13
C LEU A 176 -6.49 6.82 -5.46
N PRO A 177 -7.17 6.89 -6.61
CA PRO A 177 -6.51 6.83 -7.90
C PRO A 177 -6.01 8.21 -8.34
N SER A 178 -4.98 8.18 -9.16
CA SER A 178 -4.45 9.30 -9.95
C SER A 178 -5.16 9.41 -11.30
N LYS A 179 -4.71 10.35 -12.13
CA LYS A 179 -5.18 10.47 -13.52
C LYS A 179 -4.86 9.27 -14.41
N ASP A 180 -3.84 8.51 -14.01
CA ASP A 180 -3.27 7.43 -14.83
C ASP A 180 -4.10 6.14 -14.72
N GLU A 181 -4.84 5.96 -13.62
CA GLU A 181 -5.77 4.84 -13.47
C GLU A 181 -7.04 5.06 -14.31
N GLY A 182 -7.58 3.98 -14.87
CA GLY A 182 -8.87 3.99 -15.54
C GLY A 182 -10.02 4.41 -14.60
N ASP A 183 -11.24 4.46 -15.15
CA ASP A 183 -12.42 4.71 -14.33
C ASP A 183 -12.65 3.55 -13.35
N LEU A 184 -12.67 3.89 -12.06
CA LEU A 184 -12.89 2.96 -10.94
C LEU A 184 -14.22 3.25 -10.22
N THR A 185 -15.11 4.01 -10.84
CA THR A 185 -16.44 4.32 -10.29
C THR A 185 -17.23 3.04 -10.06
N GLU A 186 -17.29 2.13 -11.04
CA GLU A 186 -18.00 0.85 -10.90
C GLU A 186 -17.43 0.00 -9.74
N PHE A 187 -16.09 -0.05 -9.61
CA PHE A 187 -15.45 -0.71 -8.47
C PHE A 187 -15.93 -0.11 -7.14
N PHE A 188 -15.96 1.22 -7.05
CA PHE A 188 -16.31 1.88 -5.81
C PHE A 188 -17.81 1.83 -5.49
N GLU A 189 -18.68 1.78 -6.50
CA GLU A 189 -20.12 1.53 -6.29
C GLU A 189 -20.36 0.16 -5.66
N VAL A 190 -19.62 -0.88 -6.11
CA VAL A 190 -19.66 -2.21 -5.48
C VAL A 190 -19.18 -2.15 -4.02
N VAL A 191 -18.12 -1.41 -3.72
CA VAL A 191 -17.65 -1.17 -2.34
C VAL A 191 -18.73 -0.45 -1.52
N LYS A 192 -19.34 0.61 -2.08
CA LYS A 192 -20.36 1.42 -1.41
C LYS A 192 -21.63 0.63 -1.10
N SER A 193 -21.98 -0.37 -1.91
CA SER A 193 -23.15 -1.21 -1.67
C SER A 193 -22.93 -2.26 -0.57
N LYS A 194 -21.70 -2.42 -0.04
CA LYS A 194 -21.41 -3.35 1.05
C LYS A 194 -21.89 -2.82 2.40
N PRO A 195 -22.08 -3.69 3.43
CA PRO A 195 -22.44 -3.24 4.78
C PRO A 195 -21.49 -2.21 5.40
N PHE A 196 -20.20 -2.26 5.02
CA PHE A 196 -19.17 -1.31 5.46
C PHE A 196 -19.04 -0.07 4.54
N GLY A 197 -19.83 0.03 3.47
CA GLY A 197 -19.68 1.05 2.42
C GLY A 197 -19.79 2.49 2.93
N ALA A 198 -20.54 2.71 4.02
CA ALA A 198 -20.63 4.02 4.69
C ALA A 198 -19.29 4.49 5.27
N GLN A 199 -18.39 3.57 5.63
CA GLN A 199 -17.04 3.85 6.14
C GLN A 199 -15.99 3.94 5.02
N SER A 200 -16.37 3.66 3.77
CA SER A 200 -15.47 3.67 2.61
C SER A 200 -15.48 5.04 1.93
N TYR A 201 -14.34 5.46 1.37
CA TYR A 201 -14.17 6.78 0.75
C TYR A 201 -13.42 6.70 -0.58
N TYR A 202 -13.76 7.59 -1.51
CA TYR A 202 -13.17 7.67 -2.84
C TYR A 202 -12.83 9.13 -3.17
N GLN A 203 -11.58 9.37 -3.56
CA GLN A 203 -11.14 10.66 -4.08
C GLN A 203 -10.09 10.44 -5.17
N ARG A 204 -10.35 10.99 -6.37
CA ARG A 204 -9.42 10.95 -7.50
C ARG A 204 -8.49 12.17 -7.48
N PHE A 205 -7.23 11.97 -7.85
CA PHE A 205 -6.19 12.99 -7.99
C PHE A 205 -5.78 13.15 -9.46
N ASP A 206 -6.58 13.89 -10.23
CA ASP A 206 -6.36 14.07 -11.68
C ASP A 206 -5.13 14.94 -12.03
N ASP A 207 -4.52 15.59 -11.05
CA ASP A 207 -3.27 16.32 -11.20
C ASP A 207 -2.03 15.45 -10.92
N MET A 208 -2.20 14.25 -10.35
CA MET A 208 -1.12 13.34 -9.99
C MET A 208 -0.92 12.23 -11.01
N HIS A 209 0.28 11.66 -11.02
CA HIS A 209 0.64 10.48 -11.81
C HIS A 209 0.62 9.22 -10.96
N HIS A 210 0.64 8.06 -11.61
CA HIS A 210 0.79 6.78 -10.92
C HIS A 210 2.07 6.74 -10.09
N GLY A 211 1.96 6.38 -8.80
CA GLY A 211 3.11 6.29 -7.89
C GLY A 211 3.45 7.58 -7.14
N TRP A 212 2.62 8.63 -7.21
CA TRP A 212 2.90 9.92 -6.57
C TRP A 212 3.11 9.86 -5.04
N CYS A 213 2.54 8.86 -4.36
CA CYS A 213 2.76 8.60 -2.93
C CYS A 213 3.89 7.59 -2.64
N GLY A 214 4.31 6.83 -3.66
CA GLY A 214 5.24 5.73 -3.52
C GLY A 214 6.64 6.08 -4.03
N ALA A 215 7.31 5.09 -4.61
CA ALA A 215 8.69 5.22 -5.03
C ALA A 215 8.90 6.22 -6.18
N ARG A 216 7.85 6.63 -6.88
CA ARG A 216 7.91 7.60 -7.99
C ARG A 216 7.55 9.03 -7.60
N GLY A 217 7.16 9.29 -6.35
CA GLY A 217 6.76 10.63 -5.94
C GLY A 217 7.94 11.60 -5.88
N ASP A 218 7.95 12.64 -6.71
CA ASP A 218 8.96 13.70 -6.65
C ASP A 218 8.54 14.74 -5.60
N TYR A 219 9.12 14.67 -4.40
CA TYR A 219 8.79 15.61 -3.33
C TYR A 219 9.59 16.92 -3.37
N THR A 220 10.42 17.12 -4.40
CA THR A 220 10.99 18.43 -4.72
C THR A 220 10.00 19.28 -5.52
N ASP A 221 9.10 18.65 -6.28
CA ASP A 221 7.91 19.29 -6.83
C ASP A 221 6.93 19.65 -5.70
N PRO A 222 6.63 20.95 -5.49
CA PRO A 222 5.69 21.38 -4.46
C PRO A 222 4.30 20.76 -4.60
N LEU A 223 3.82 20.55 -5.83
CA LEU A 223 2.49 20.01 -6.07
C LEU A 223 2.41 18.53 -5.69
N ASN A 224 3.37 17.71 -6.14
CA ASN A 224 3.39 16.30 -5.75
C ASN A 224 3.57 16.16 -4.23
N LYS A 225 4.45 16.94 -3.59
CA LYS A 225 4.60 16.93 -2.13
C LYS A 225 3.30 17.28 -1.41
N GLN A 226 2.58 18.30 -1.88
CA GLN A 226 1.28 18.70 -1.33
C GLN A 226 0.27 17.56 -1.45
N ARG A 227 0.12 16.97 -2.64
CA ARG A 227 -0.87 15.89 -2.88
C ARG A 227 -0.52 14.57 -2.18
N ALA A 228 0.75 14.26 -2.03
CA ALA A 228 1.19 13.11 -1.22
C ALA A 228 0.85 13.34 0.27
N THR A 229 1.05 14.56 0.78
CA THR A 229 0.67 14.93 2.15
C THR A 229 -0.84 14.85 2.35
N GLU A 230 -1.63 15.33 1.38
CA GLU A 230 -3.10 15.25 1.41
C GLU A 230 -3.59 13.79 1.42
N ALA A 231 -3.06 12.95 0.52
CA ALA A 231 -3.41 11.53 0.47
C ALA A 231 -3.05 10.80 1.78
N LEU A 232 -1.92 11.17 2.41
CA LEU A 232 -1.53 10.65 3.72
C LEU A 232 -2.53 11.06 4.81
N GLN A 233 -2.93 12.33 4.85
CA GLN A 233 -3.89 12.83 5.84
C GLN A 233 -5.24 12.11 5.70
N ILE A 234 -5.76 12.00 4.48
CA ILE A 234 -7.00 11.23 4.21
C ILE A 234 -6.87 9.78 4.68
N THR A 235 -5.70 9.17 4.47
CA THR A 235 -5.42 7.80 4.92
C THR A 235 -5.41 7.68 6.45
N ALA A 236 -4.77 8.63 7.13
CA ALA A 236 -4.74 8.66 8.58
C ALA A 236 -6.14 8.85 9.18
N ASP A 237 -6.92 9.77 8.63
CA ASP A 237 -8.30 10.05 9.07
C ASP A 237 -9.22 8.85 8.83
N PHE A 238 -9.10 8.19 7.69
CA PHE A 238 -9.80 6.95 7.39
C PHE A 238 -9.46 5.87 8.42
N PHE A 239 -8.19 5.62 8.70
CA PHE A 239 -7.79 4.61 9.68
C PHE A 239 -8.14 4.97 11.12
N ALA A 240 -8.18 6.26 11.47
CA ALA A 240 -8.67 6.67 12.78
C ALA A 240 -10.13 6.24 13.02
N GLN A 241 -10.93 6.14 11.96
CA GLN A 241 -12.32 5.69 12.02
C GLN A 241 -12.43 4.15 12.04
N VAL A 242 -11.67 3.45 11.19
CA VAL A 242 -11.87 2.00 10.97
C VAL A 242 -10.98 1.10 11.83
N ILE A 243 -9.79 1.57 12.25
CA ILE A 243 -8.89 0.83 13.14
C ILE A 243 -9.21 1.19 14.59
N GLN A 244 -10.00 0.33 15.24
CA GLN A 244 -10.44 0.52 16.63
C GLN A 244 -9.45 -0.11 17.61
N GLY A 245 -9.26 0.54 18.76
CA GLY A 245 -8.34 0.10 19.82
C GLY A 245 -8.95 -0.89 20.80
#